data_AF-A0AA97GB02-F1
#
_entry.id   AF-A0AA97GB02-F1
#
_cell.length_a   1.000
_cell.length_b   1.000
_cell.length_c   1.000
_cell.angle_alpha   90.00
_cell.angle_beta   90.00
_cell.angle_gamma   90.00
#
_symmetry.space_group_name_H-M   'P 1'
#
loop_
_entity.id
_entity.type
_entity.pdbx_description
1 polymer ?
#
loop_
_entity_poly.entity_id
_entity_poly.type
_entity_poly.pdbx_seq_one_letter_code
_entity_poly.pdbx_strand_id
1 'polypeptide(L)'
;MANIVKILDGFSFISRSDLNLLEALESQKVDIEYQCREGFCGSCQVELVAGEVEYFAEPVAFVPDGKILPCCCHAKSDLTIEIPGGCHIKKE
;
A
#
# COMPACT_ATOMS: atom_id res chain seq x y z
N MET A 1 1.09 -16.67 -0.78
CA MET A 1 0.41 -16.64 0.53
C MET A 1 -0.58 -15.49 0.49
N ALA A 2 -1.46 -15.32 1.47
CA ALA A 2 -2.44 -14.24 1.46
C ALA A 2 -2.40 -13.55 2.82
N ASN A 3 -2.25 -12.23 2.80
CA ASN A 3 -2.15 -11.40 4.01
C ASN A 3 -3.32 -10.42 4.04
N ILE A 4 -3.80 -10.11 5.24
CA ILE A 4 -4.88 -9.15 5.43
C ILE A 4 -4.29 -7.75 5.42
N VAL A 5 -4.91 -6.83 4.68
CA VAL A 5 -4.58 -5.41 4.69
C VAL A 5 -5.78 -4.66 5.27
N LYS A 6 -5.57 -4.06 6.44
CA LYS A 6 -6.55 -3.24 7.14
C LYS A 6 -6.25 -1.77 6.93
N ILE A 7 -7.25 -1.00 6.51
CA ILE A 7 -7.19 0.46 6.39
C ILE A 7 -7.90 1.05 7.61
N LEU A 8 -7.30 2.04 8.27
CA LEU A 8 -7.88 2.66 9.48
C LEU A 8 -9.27 3.29 9.26
N ASP A 9 -9.63 3.59 8.02
CA ASP A 9 -10.97 4.05 7.61
C ASP A 9 -12.09 3.00 7.82
N GLY A 10 -11.75 1.79 8.27
CA GLY A 10 -12.70 0.71 8.59
C GLY A 10 -12.88 -0.32 7.48
N PHE A 11 -12.05 -0.25 6.44
CA PHE A 11 -12.03 -1.20 5.33
C PHE A 11 -10.90 -2.22 5.50
N SER A 12 -11.13 -3.48 5.14
CA SER A 12 -10.08 -4.51 5.12
C SER A 12 -10.29 -5.50 3.99
N PHE A 13 -9.20 -5.96 3.42
CA PHE A 13 -9.22 -6.89 2.30
C PHE A 13 -8.04 -7.87 2.35
N ILE A 14 -8.11 -8.90 1.52
CA ILE A 14 -7.04 -9.89 1.40
C ILE A 14 -6.16 -9.50 0.21
N SER A 15 -4.87 -9.27 0.46
CA SER A 15 -3.86 -9.07 -0.56
C SER A 15 -3.21 -10.41 -0.93
N ARG A 16 -3.07 -10.66 -2.23
CA ARG A 16 -2.38 -11.85 -2.77
C ARG A 16 -0.91 -11.51 -2.99
N SER A 17 -0.01 -12.44 -2.66
CA SER A 17 1.43 -12.24 -2.84
C SER A 17 1.88 -11.97 -4.28
N ASP A 18 1.05 -12.30 -5.29
CA ASP A 18 1.39 -12.13 -6.70
C ASP A 18 1.27 -10.68 -7.21
N LEU A 19 0.69 -9.79 -6.39
CA LEU A 19 0.49 -8.38 -6.71
C LEU A 19 1.29 -7.50 -5.76
N ASN A 20 1.74 -6.34 -6.27
CA ASN A 20 2.20 -5.29 -5.38
C ASN A 20 1.02 -4.69 -4.61
N LEU A 21 1.32 -4.00 -3.52
CA LEU A 21 0.30 -3.49 -2.61
C LEU A 21 -0.56 -2.40 -3.27
N LEU A 22 -0.01 -1.61 -4.20
CA LEU A 22 -0.78 -0.62 -4.98
C LEU A 22 -1.84 -1.30 -5.85
N GLU A 23 -1.47 -2.33 -6.61
CA GLU A 23 -2.42 -3.09 -7.44
C GLU A 23 -3.48 -3.79 -6.60
N ALA A 24 -3.10 -4.25 -5.39
CA ALA A 24 -4.04 -4.84 -4.44
C ALA A 24 -5.05 -3.79 -3.93
N LEU A 25 -4.62 -2.55 -3.68
CA LEU A 25 -5.48 -1.43 -3.31
C LEU A 25 -6.40 -1.02 -4.48
N GLU A 26 -5.85 -0.89 -5.69
CA GLU A 26 -6.61 -0.56 -6.91
C GLU A 26 -7.70 -1.62 -7.20
N SER A 27 -7.39 -2.91 -6.97
CA SER A 27 -8.35 -4.02 -7.11
C SER A 27 -9.53 -3.92 -6.14
N GLN A 28 -9.36 -3.22 -5.02
CA GLN A 28 -10.41 -2.92 -4.05
C GLN A 28 -11.05 -1.54 -4.27
N LYS A 29 -10.72 -0.85 -5.37
CA LYS A 29 -11.17 0.51 -5.70
C LYS A 29 -10.78 1.55 -4.66
N VAL A 30 -9.67 1.29 -3.95
CA VAL A 30 -9.08 2.24 -3.01
C VAL A 30 -8.16 3.17 -3.79
N ASP A 31 -8.57 4.43 -3.90
CA ASP A 31 -7.80 5.47 -4.60
C ASP A 31 -6.71 6.00 -3.66
N ILE A 32 -5.46 5.96 -4.13
CA ILE A 32 -4.31 6.60 -3.48
C ILE A 32 -3.55 7.42 -4.52
N GLU A 33 -2.89 8.49 -4.10
CA GLU A 33 -2.05 9.28 -5.01
C GLU A 33 -0.88 8.43 -5.53
N TYR A 34 -0.58 8.43 -6.82
CA TYR A 34 0.63 7.79 -7.37
C TYR A 34 1.03 8.45 -8.69
N GLN A 35 2.30 8.32 -9.08
CA GLN A 35 2.78 8.78 -10.38
C GLN A 35 3.65 7.74 -11.10
N CYS A 36 4.79 7.36 -10.53
CA CYS A 36 5.77 6.53 -11.26
C CYS A 36 5.51 5.02 -11.23
N ARG A 37 4.76 4.50 -10.26
CA ARG A 37 4.56 3.05 -9.99
C ARG A 37 5.82 2.19 -9.75
N GLU A 38 7.01 2.79 -9.80
CA GLU A 38 8.30 2.07 -9.69
C GLU A 38 9.14 2.47 -8.45
N GLY A 39 8.58 3.24 -7.50
CA GLY A 39 9.33 3.66 -6.31
C GLY A 39 10.33 4.80 -6.51
N PHE A 40 10.22 5.56 -7.61
CA PHE A 40 11.08 6.73 -7.91
C PHE A 40 10.57 8.05 -7.32
N CYS A 41 9.26 8.29 -7.30
CA CYS A 41 8.70 9.61 -6.96
C CYS A 41 8.23 9.75 -5.50
N GLY A 42 7.91 8.65 -4.82
CA GLY A 42 7.35 8.68 -3.47
C GLY A 42 5.87 9.11 -3.37
N SER A 43 5.19 9.44 -4.48
CA SER A 43 3.78 9.90 -4.43
C SER A 43 2.81 8.86 -3.85
N CYS A 44 3.09 7.56 -4.00
CA CYS A 44 2.25 6.50 -3.46
C CYS A 44 2.39 6.24 -1.96
N GLN A 45 3.16 7.07 -1.26
CA GLN A 45 3.49 6.84 0.13
C GLN A 45 2.24 6.77 1.03
N VAL A 46 2.15 5.70 1.82
CA VAL A 46 1.12 5.51 2.86
C VAL A 46 1.79 5.27 4.20
N GLU A 47 1.05 5.47 5.29
CA GLU A 47 1.55 5.22 6.64
C GLU A 47 1.31 3.76 7.02
N LEU A 48 2.35 3.09 7.52
CA LEU A 48 2.32 1.74 8.03
C LEU A 48 2.16 1.78 9.55
N VAL A 49 0.97 1.44 10.01
CA VAL A 49 0.59 1.45 11.43
C VAL A 49 1.01 0.14 12.11
N ALA A 50 0.88 -0.99 11.41
CA ALA A 50 1.29 -2.30 11.91
C ALA A 50 1.59 -3.27 10.78
N GLY A 51 2.42 -4.28 11.06
CA GLY A 51 2.80 -5.32 10.11
C GLY A 51 4.14 -5.05 9.43
N GLU A 52 4.49 -5.89 8.47
CA GLU A 52 5.76 -5.83 7.72
C GLU A 52 5.50 -5.95 6.22
N VAL A 53 6.20 -5.13 5.45
CA VAL A 53 6.23 -5.23 3.98
C VAL A 53 7.58 -5.72 3.51
N GLU A 54 7.59 -6.33 2.33
CA GLU A 54 8.81 -6.68 1.63
C GLU A 54 8.84 -5.98 0.27
N TYR A 55 9.94 -5.30 -0.01
CA TYR A 55 10.14 -4.59 -1.27
C TYR A 55 10.67 -5.55 -2.35
N PHE A 56 10.08 -5.49 -3.54
CA PHE A 56 10.58 -6.26 -4.69
C PHE A 56 11.93 -5.74 -5.17
N ALA A 57 12.13 -4.43 -5.05
CA ALA A 57 13.39 -3.74 -5.32
C ALA A 57 13.52 -2.55 -4.34
N GLU A 58 14.74 -2.21 -3.98
CA GLU A 58 14.99 -1.05 -3.11
C GLU A 58 14.47 0.23 -3.78
N PRO A 59 13.58 1.00 -3.11
CA PRO A 59 13.06 2.23 -3.67
C PRO A 59 14.14 3.31 -3.75
N VAL A 60 14.09 4.11 -4.82
CA VAL A 60 14.98 5.26 -5.01
C VAL A 60 14.46 6.49 -4.26
N ALA A 61 13.14 6.60 -4.12
CA ALA A 61 12.52 7.63 -3.30
C ALA A 61 12.84 7.43 -1.82
N PHE A 62 13.00 8.54 -1.09
CA PHE A 62 13.11 8.51 0.36
C PHE A 62 11.80 8.00 0.98
N VAL A 63 11.91 6.99 1.84
CA VAL A 63 10.79 6.43 2.59
C VAL A 63 11.01 6.75 4.07
N PRO A 64 10.23 7.66 4.67
CA PRO A 64 10.32 7.96 6.10
C PRO A 64 9.99 6.72 6.95
N ASP A 65 10.53 6.68 8.17
CA ASP A 65 10.13 5.68 9.17
C ASP A 65 8.62 5.70 9.39
N GLY A 66 8.04 4.50 9.49
CA GLY A 66 6.59 4.32 9.62
C GLY A 66 5.82 4.55 8.31
N LYS A 67 6.48 4.74 7.17
CA LYS A 67 5.82 4.84 5.86
C LYS A 67 6.34 3.80 4.89
N ILE A 68 5.54 3.52 3.86
CA ILE A 68 5.86 2.54 2.83
C ILE A 68 5.46 3.00 1.43
N LEU A 69 6.08 2.42 0.41
CA LEU A 69 5.72 2.64 -1.00
C LEU A 69 4.98 1.41 -1.58
N PRO A 70 3.63 1.41 -1.59
CA PRO A 70 2.82 0.28 -2.04
C PRO A 70 3.06 -0.14 -3.50
N CYS A 71 3.57 0.76 -4.35
CA CYS A 71 3.84 0.43 -5.76
C CYS A 71 4.98 -0.58 -5.97
N CYS A 72 5.91 -0.72 -5.01
CA CYS A 72 7.08 -1.58 -5.15
C CYS A 72 7.28 -2.54 -3.97
N CYS A 73 6.25 -2.74 -3.14
CA CYS A 73 6.27 -3.71 -2.05
C CYS A 73 5.04 -4.62 -2.06
N HIS A 74 5.14 -5.73 -1.33
CA HIS A 74 4.02 -6.59 -0.99
C HIS A 74 3.94 -6.81 0.52
N ALA A 75 2.78 -7.26 0.98
CA ALA A 75 2.57 -7.61 2.38
C ALA A 75 3.36 -8.88 2.73
N LYS A 76 4.27 -8.79 3.71
CA LYS A 76 4.99 -9.94 4.27
C LYS A 76 4.22 -10.59 5.42
N SER A 77 3.44 -9.78 6.14
CA SER A 77 2.50 -10.18 7.19
C SER A 77 1.20 -9.39 7.09
N ASP A 78 0.25 -9.62 8.01
CA ASP A 78 -0.96 -8.80 8.09
C ASP A 78 -0.60 -7.33 8.35
N LEU A 79 -1.15 -6.44 7.53
CA LEU A 79 -0.85 -5.01 7.54
C LEU A 79 -2.01 -4.20 8.13
N THR A 80 -1.66 -3.14 8.84
CA THR A 80 -2.56 -2.00 9.10
C THR A 80 -1.92 -0.75 8.52
N ILE A 81 -2.64 -0.06 7.64
CA ILE A 81 -2.16 1.14 6.95
C ILE A 81 -3.14 2.30 7.09
N GLU A 82 -2.62 3.51 6.98
CA GLU A 82 -3.39 4.75 6.87
C GLU A 82 -3.05 5.46 5.55
N ILE A 83 -4.11 5.89 4.84
CA ILE A 83 -3.98 6.56 3.55
C ILE A 83 -4.01 8.08 3.79
N PRO A 84 -2.93 8.81 3.46
CA PRO A 84 -2.93 10.26 3.57
C PRO A 84 -3.93 10.86 2.58
N GLY A 85 -4.88 11.66 3.08
CA GLY A 85 -5.97 12.22 2.29
C GLY A 85 -7.29 11.42 2.34
N GLY A 86 -7.30 10.26 3.01
CA GLY A 86 -8.51 9.45 3.23
C GLY A 86 -8.75 8.39 2.16
N CYS A 87 -9.67 7.47 2.45
CA CYS A 87 -10.04 6.38 1.54
C CYS A 87 -11.17 6.83 0.61
N HIS A 88 -10.86 7.17 -0.64
CA HIS A 88 -11.89 7.46 -1.64
C HIS A 88 -12.27 6.16 -2.37
N ILE A 89 -13.14 5.37 -1.74
CA ILE A 89 -13.72 4.20 -2.41
C ILE A 89 -14.59 4.70 -3.56
N LYS A 90 -14.16 4.48 -4.80
CA LYS A 90 -14.99 4.79 -5.98
C LYS A 90 -16.21 3.86 -5.96
N LYS A 91 -17.34 4.37 -5.43
CA LYS A 91 -18.66 3.79 -5.62
C LYS A 91 -19.09 4.12 -7.04
N GLU A 92 -19.03 3.14 -7.92
CA GLU A 92 -19.73 3.17 -9.22
C GLU A 92 -21.23 2.90 -9.02
#